data_AF-A0A444HH42-F1
#
_entry.id   AF-A0A444HH42-F1
#
_cell.length_a   1.000
_cell.length_b   1.000
_cell.length_c   1.000
_cell.angle_alpha   90.00
_cell.angle_beta   90.00
_cell.angle_gamma   90.00
#
_symmetry.space_group_name_H-M   'P 1'
#
loop_
_entity.id
_entity.type
_entity.pdbx_description
1 polymer ?
#
loop_
_entity_poly.entity_id
_entity_poly.type
_entity_poly.pdbx_seq_one_letter_code
_entity_poly.pdbx_strand_id
1 'polypeptide(L)' 'RPIALNRKNALFAGHDAGAENWAIIASLIETCKLNAVDPLTYLTSTLTAVVNGHKQARIDEILPWNYSGRTKG' A
#
# COMPACT_ATOMS: atom_id res chain seq x y z
N ARG A 1 2.99 47.80 1.02
CA ARG A 1 2.12 46.92 0.20
C ARG A 1 2.34 45.47 0.63
N PRO A 2 1.54 44.90 1.54
CA PRO A 2 1.82 43.57 2.08
C PRO A 2 1.03 42.46 1.37
N ILE A 3 1.74 41.35 1.18
CA ILE A 3 1.35 39.94 1.42
C ILE A 3 0.43 39.20 0.42
N ALA A 4 0.86 37.95 0.21
CA ALA A 4 0.14 36.75 -0.25
C ALA A 4 -0.03 36.51 -1.75
N LEU A 5 1.08 36.17 -2.42
CA LEU A 5 1.09 35.19 -3.51
C LEU A 5 1.34 33.77 -2.96
N ASN A 6 0.71 33.41 -1.83
CA ASN A 6 0.68 32.04 -1.29
C ASN A 6 -0.65 31.34 -1.63
N ARG A 7 -1.13 31.51 -2.87
CA ARG A 7 -2.32 30.81 -3.40
C ARG A 7 -1.96 29.75 -4.44
N LYS A 8 -0.72 29.26 -4.46
CA LYS A 8 -0.32 28.11 -5.28
C LYS A 8 0.03 26.86 -4.46
N ASN A 9 0.21 26.97 -3.14
CA ASN A 9 0.46 25.82 -2.27
C ASN A 9 -0.80 25.20 -1.65
N ALA A 10 -1.99 25.66 -2.06
CA ALA A 10 -3.26 25.06 -1.62
C ALA A 10 -3.53 23.67 -2.23
N LEU A 11 -2.66 23.15 -3.11
CA LEU A 11 -2.72 21.76 -3.60
C LEU A 11 -2.22 20.74 -2.57
N PHE A 12 -1.65 21.18 -1.44
CA PHE A 12 -1.16 20.30 -0.37
C PHE A 12 -2.12 20.17 0.82
N ALA A 13 -3.31 20.79 0.76
CA ALA A 13 -4.33 20.71 1.82
C ALA A 13 -5.03 19.33 1.95
N GLY A 14 -4.49 18.29 1.30
CA GLY A 14 -4.93 16.90 1.41
C GLY A 14 -3.86 15.87 0.97
N HIS A 15 -2.59 16.29 0.88
CA HIS A 15 -1.51 15.44 0.37
C HIS A 15 -0.91 14.51 1.43
N ASP A 16 -0.94 14.88 2.72
CA ASP A 16 -0.26 14.10 3.77
C ASP A 16 -0.85 12.70 3.94
N ALA A 17 -2.19 12.58 4.03
CA ALA A 17 -2.85 11.28 4.12
C ALA A 17 -2.65 10.43 2.84
N GLY A 18 -2.59 11.08 1.68
CA GLY A 18 -2.28 10.42 0.41
C GLY A 18 -0.83 9.94 0.33
N ALA A 19 0.12 10.75 0.80
CA ALA A 19 1.53 10.44 0.87
C ALA A 19 1.82 9.33 1.88
N GLU A 20 1.17 9.35 3.04
CA GLU A 20 1.24 8.30 4.05
C GLU A 20 0.69 6.98 3.52
N ASN A 21 -0.51 7.00 2.93
CA ASN A 21 -1.09 5.80 2.31
C ASN A 21 -0.20 5.26 1.17
N TRP A 22 0.39 6.14 0.36
CA TRP A 22 1.31 5.73 -0.69
C TRP A 22 2.61 5.15 -0.14
N ALA A 23 3.15 5.70 0.95
CA ALA A 23 4.33 5.16 1.63
C ALA A 23 4.07 3.74 2.19
N ILE A 24 2.87 3.49 2.72
CA ILE A 24 2.45 2.15 3.15
C ILE A 24 2.41 1.19 1.96
N ILE A 25 1.73 1.56 0.87
CA ILE A 25 1.65 0.72 -0.34
C ILE A 25 3.03 0.46 -0.93
N ALA A 26 3.90 1.48 -1.02
CA ALA A 26 5.26 1.34 -1.51
C ALA A 26 6.08 0.37 -0.64
N SER A 27 5.95 0.44 0.68
CA SER A 27 6.61 -0.48 1.61
C SER A 27 6.16 -1.93 1.42
N LEU A 28 4.86 -2.15 1.17
CA LEU A 28 4.32 -3.48 0.86
C LEU A 28 4.84 -4.01 -0.47
N ILE A 29 4.95 -3.16 -1.51
CA ILE A 29 5.49 -3.54 -2.82
C ILE A 29 6.97 -3.96 -2.69
N GLU A 30 7.78 -3.19 -1.98
CA GLU A 30 9.19 -3.55 -1.73
C GLU A 30 9.31 -4.86 -0.95
N THR A 31 8.44 -5.08 0.05
CA THR A 31 8.37 -6.36 0.76
C THR A 31 8.03 -7.52 -0.17
N CYS A 32 7.12 -7.35 -1.12
CA CYS A 32 6.79 -8.37 -2.12
C CYS A 32 7.98 -8.70 -3.03
N LYS A 33 8.70 -7.67 -3.50
CA LYS A 33 9.91 -7.84 -4.32
C LYS A 33 10.99 -8.63 -3.56
N LEU A 34 11.23 -8.30 -2.30
CA LEU A 34 12.19 -9.02 -1.44
C LEU A 34 11.85 -10.49 -1.24
N ASN A 35 10.56 -10.84 -1.35
CA ASN A 35 10.06 -12.21 -1.19
C ASN A 35 9.81 -12.94 -2.53
N ALA A 36 10.19 -12.35 -3.67
CA ALA A 36 9.91 -12.88 -5.01
C ALA A 36 8.41 -13.16 -5.26
N VAL A 37 7.56 -12.25 -4.80
CA VAL A 37 6.09 -12.30 -4.95
C VAL A 37 5.66 -11.18 -5.88
N ASP A 38 4.73 -11.49 -6.79
CA ASP A 38 4.12 -10.47 -7.64
C ASP A 38 3.31 -9.47 -6.79
N PRO A 39 3.72 -8.18 -6.73
CA PRO A 39 3.10 -7.22 -5.83
C PRO A 39 1.63 -6.96 -6.14
N LEU A 40 1.26 -6.95 -7.43
CA LEU A 40 -0.11 -6.70 -7.86
C LEU A 40 -1.03 -7.83 -7.39
N THR A 41 -0.65 -9.07 -7.67
CA THR A 41 -1.41 -10.26 -7.27
C THR A 41 -1.54 -10.34 -5.74
N TYR A 42 -0.47 -10.06 -4.99
CA TYR A 42 -0.51 -9.98 -3.54
C TYR A 42 -1.51 -8.93 -3.05
N LEU A 43 -1.39 -7.67 -3.49
CA LEU A 43 -2.30 -6.60 -3.07
C LEU A 43 -3.76 -6.92 -3.40
N THR A 44 -4.04 -7.43 -4.61
CA THR A 44 -5.40 -7.82 -5.00
C THR A 44 -5.96 -8.90 -4.08
N SER A 45 -5.17 -9.94 -3.77
CA SER A 45 -5.60 -11.03 -2.91
C SER A 45 -5.86 -10.58 -1.48
N THR A 46 -4.98 -9.73 -0.94
CA THR A 46 -5.05 -9.22 0.43
C THR A 46 -6.24 -8.31 0.60
N LEU A 47 -6.46 -7.37 -0.34
CA LEU A 47 -7.64 -6.50 -0.32
C LEU A 47 -8.94 -7.31 -0.48
N THR A 48 -8.95 -8.32 -1.35
CA THR A 48 -10.10 -9.23 -1.51
C THR A 48 -10.39 -9.98 -0.22
N ALA A 49 -9.38 -10.51 0.47
CA ALA A 49 -9.54 -11.19 1.75
C ALA A 49 -10.10 -10.24 2.82
N VAL A 50 -9.56 -9.02 2.92
CA VAL A 50 -10.05 -8.01 3.87
C VAL A 50 -11.52 -7.67 3.62
N VAL A 51 -11.91 -7.41 2.36
CA VAL A 51 -13.31 -7.12 2.00
C VAL A 51 -14.23 -8.31 2.31
N ASN A 52 -13.74 -9.54 2.15
CA ASN A 52 -14.48 -10.76 2.47
C ASN A 52 -14.55 -11.06 3.98
N GLY A 53 -14.10 -10.15 4.84
CA GLY A 53 -14.19 -10.29 6.30
C GLY A 53 -13.07 -11.13 6.91
N HIS A 54 -11.88 -11.13 6.30
CA HIS A 54 -10.72 -11.78 6.90
C HIS A 54 -10.47 -11.23 8.29
N LYS A 55 -10.39 -12.13 9.28
CA LYS A 55 -10.20 -11.74 10.68
C LYS A 55 -8.78 -11.26 10.86
N GLN A 56 -8.60 -10.11 11.52
CA GLN A 56 -7.29 -9.58 11.87
C GLN A 56 -6.45 -10.59 12.68
N ALA A 57 -7.10 -11.44 13.48
CA ALA A 57 -6.45 -12.53 14.23
C ALA A 57 -5.77 -13.60 13.34
N ARG A 58 -6.00 -13.57 12.02
CA ARG A 58 -5.41 -14.49 11.03
C ARG A 58 -4.58 -13.76 10.00
N ILE A 59 -4.05 -12.59 10.34
CA ILE A 59 -3.26 -11.77 9.41
C ILE A 59 -2.07 -12.54 8.82
N ASP A 60 -1.51 -13.49 9.57
CA ASP A 60 -0.41 -14.33 9.11
C ASP A 60 -0.73 -15.06 7.79
N GLU A 61 -1.99 -15.46 7.58
CA GLU A 61 -2.42 -16.19 6.37
C GLU A 61 -2.33 -15.35 5.08
N ILE A 62 -2.34 -14.01 5.20
CA ILE A 62 -2.33 -13.07 4.08
C ILE A 62 -1.00 -12.31 3.97
N LEU A 63 0.04 -12.72 4.70
CA LEU A 63 1.37 -12.11 4.62
C LEU A 63 2.12 -12.58 3.35
N PRO A 64 3.01 -11.74 2.79
CA PRO A 64 3.55 -11.96 1.45
C PRO A 64 4.38 -13.25 1.35
N TRP A 65 5.03 -13.70 2.42
CA TRP A 65 5.78 -14.96 2.43
C TRP A 65 4.91 -16.23 2.37
N ASN A 66 3.63 -16.13 2.72
CA ASN A 66 2.65 -17.22 2.63
C ASN A 66 1.96 -17.28 1.26
N TYR A 67 2.25 -16.33 0.37
CA TYR A 67 1.66 -16.29 -0.95
C TYR A 67 2.28 -17.35 -1.87
N SER A 68 1.45 -18.29 -2.38
CA SER A 68 1.94 -19.43 -3.20
C SER A 68 2.28 -19.03 -4.65
N GLY A 69 1.86 -17.84 -5.08
CA GLY A 69 2.19 -17.25 -6.39
C GLY A 69 3.59 -16.64 -6.46
N ARG A 70 4.62 -17.35 -5.95
CA ARG A 70 6.02 -16.94 -6.17
C ARG A 70 6.25 -16.89 -7.67
N THR A 71 6.74 -15.75 -8.14
CA THR A 71 7.10 -15.61 -9.54
C THR A 71 8.23 -16.60 -9.80
N LYS A 72 7.98 -17.59 -10.67
CA LYS A 72 9.07 -18.40 -11.21
C LYS A 72 9.96 -17.43 -11.99
N GLY A 73 11.22 -17.33 -11.57
CA GLY A 73 12.26 -16.66 -12.34
C GLY A 73 12.42 -17.26 -13.72
#